data_AF-A0A3L6E0D9-F1
#
_entry.id   AF-A0A3L6E0D9-F1
#
_cell.length_a   1.000
_cell.length_b   1.000
_cell.length_c   1.000
_cell.angle_alpha   90.00
_cell.angle_beta   90.00
_cell.angle_gamma   90.00
#
_symmetry.space_group_name_H-M   'P 1'
#
loop_
_entity.id
_entity.type
_entity.pdbx_description
1 polymer ?
#
loop_
_entity_poly.entity_id
_entity_poly.type
_entity_poly.pdbx_seq_one_letter_code
_entity_poly.pdbx_strand_id
1 'polypeptide(L)'
;MCRSDGLLAFVNNFLKEHFLPAIFVDYRKCVQQAISSPAAFRPRVHATSAYSSSVELGRPVLQGLLAIDIIAKEVLGWVQLMPNYATELVEYVRTFLERAHERCRASYMEAVLEKQSYILLSRNDIESLMRLEPANISLQNSTGEHDNNATGAEAVEVEIELSDLLLDMCPIKQENLIHDDQKLILLASLSDSLEYLADSVESWLKLYPAG
;
A
#
# COMPACT_ATOMS: atom_id res chain seq x y z
N MET A 1 37.37 -16.56 30.93
CA MET A 1 36.92 -16.42 29.53
C MET A 1 35.37 -16.47 29.41
N CYS A 2 34.59 -16.03 30.41
CA CYS A 2 33.13 -16.32 30.45
C CYS A 2 32.22 -15.12 30.79
N ARG A 3 32.73 -13.88 30.78
CA ARG A 3 31.96 -12.71 31.25
C ARG A 3 31.22 -11.98 30.11
N SER A 4 31.74 -12.04 28.89
CA SER A 4 31.12 -11.49 27.68
C SER A 4 29.88 -12.26 27.25
N ASP A 5 29.95 -13.60 27.31
CA ASP A 5 28.93 -14.47 26.72
C ASP A 5 27.64 -14.46 27.56
N GLY A 6 27.78 -14.38 28.88
CA GLY A 6 26.63 -14.22 29.78
C GLY A 6 25.91 -12.87 29.62
N LEU A 7 26.67 -11.79 29.39
CA LEU A 7 26.09 -10.46 29.13
C LEU A 7 25.40 -10.42 27.76
N LEU A 8 26.03 -10.98 26.74
CA LEU A 8 25.45 -11.05 25.39
C LEU A 8 24.16 -11.88 25.40
N ALA A 9 24.14 -13.03 26.07
CA ALA A 9 22.94 -13.85 26.23
C ALA A 9 21.83 -13.10 26.98
N PHE A 10 22.17 -12.38 28.06
CA PHE A 10 21.21 -11.55 28.77
C PHE A 10 20.63 -10.45 27.88
N VAL A 11 21.47 -9.71 27.14
CA VAL A 11 21.02 -8.64 26.24
C VAL A 11 20.13 -9.19 25.14
N ASN A 12 20.50 -10.31 24.51
CA ASN A 12 19.68 -10.94 23.46
C ASN A 12 18.31 -11.40 24.00
N ASN A 13 18.28 -11.98 25.20
CA ASN A 13 17.03 -12.37 25.85
C ASN A 13 16.18 -11.15 26.19
N PHE A 14 16.77 -10.08 26.73
CA PHE A 14 16.06 -8.84 27.01
C PHE A 14 15.50 -8.20 25.73
N LEU A 15 16.30 -8.13 24.67
CA LEU A 15 15.88 -7.57 23.39
C LEU A 15 14.67 -8.32 22.84
N LYS A 16 14.75 -9.65 22.83
CA LYS A 16 13.72 -10.53 22.30
C LYS A 16 12.44 -10.54 23.13
N GLU A 17 12.55 -10.72 24.44
CA GLU A 17 11.40 -11.00 25.30
C GLU A 17 10.73 -9.73 25.85
N HIS A 18 11.43 -8.58 25.82
CA HIS A 18 10.93 -7.35 26.44
C HIS A 18 10.97 -6.13 25.51
N PHE A 19 12.13 -5.84 24.89
CA PHE A 19 12.31 -4.60 24.13
C PHE A 19 11.53 -4.59 22.81
N LEU A 20 11.71 -5.62 21.96
CA LEU A 20 11.05 -5.72 20.66
C LEU A 20 9.51 -5.76 20.79
N PRO A 21 8.91 -6.57 21.70
CA PRO A 21 7.46 -6.55 21.90
C PRO A 21 6.93 -5.19 22.37
N ALA A 22 7.63 -4.51 23.29
CA ALA A 22 7.21 -3.20 23.78
C ALA A 22 7.19 -2.16 22.65
N ILE A 23 8.24 -2.16 21.84
CA ILE A 23 8.36 -1.25 20.69
C ILE A 23 7.32 -1.56 19.63
N PHE A 24 7.10 -2.84 19.32
CA PHE A 24 6.06 -3.22 18.37
C PHE A 24 4.70 -2.64 18.77
N VAL A 25 4.35 -2.74 20.06
CA VAL A 25 3.11 -2.18 20.59
C VAL A 25 3.08 -0.65 20.42
N ASP A 26 4.18 0.05 20.66
CA ASP A 26 4.23 1.50 20.55
C ASP A 26 4.16 1.98 19.10
N TYR A 27 4.92 1.39 18.17
CA TYR A 27 4.79 1.71 16.74
C TYR A 27 3.41 1.35 16.20
N ARG A 28 2.83 0.22 16.63
CA ARG A 28 1.46 -0.14 16.26
C ARG A 28 0.45 0.91 16.69
N LYS A 29 0.60 1.51 17.88
CA LYS A 29 -0.25 2.63 18.32
C LYS A 29 -0.03 3.86 17.46
N CYS A 30 1.21 4.20 17.13
CA CYS A 30 1.53 5.33 16.24
C CYS A 30 0.91 5.15 14.86
N VAL A 31 1.03 3.95 14.26
CA VAL A 31 0.40 3.56 12.99
C VAL A 31 -1.11 3.72 13.07
N GLN A 32 -1.72 3.18 14.13
CA GLN A 32 -3.16 3.29 14.34
C GLN A 32 -3.60 4.76 14.43
N GLN A 33 -2.88 5.60 15.18
CA GLN A 33 -3.17 7.02 15.28
C GLN A 33 -3.03 7.72 13.93
N ALA A 34 -1.95 7.44 13.18
CA ALA A 34 -1.65 8.04 11.89
C ALA A 34 -2.76 7.84 10.85
N ILE A 35 -3.53 6.74 10.93
CA ILE A 35 -4.58 6.41 9.95
C ILE A 35 -6.01 6.44 10.53
N SER A 36 -6.16 6.74 11.83
CA SER A 36 -7.46 6.72 12.52
C SER A 36 -8.39 7.86 12.11
N SER A 37 -7.82 9.03 11.83
CA SER A 37 -8.58 10.27 11.59
C SER A 37 -8.89 10.47 10.10
N PRO A 38 -10.07 11.01 9.74
CA PRO A 38 -10.32 11.48 8.38
C PRO A 38 -9.28 12.49 7.87
N ALA A 39 -8.65 13.25 8.77
CA ALA A 39 -7.58 14.19 8.41
C ALA A 39 -6.32 13.48 7.86
N ALA A 40 -6.11 12.21 8.22
CA ALA A 40 -5.02 11.39 7.69
C ALA A 40 -5.14 11.19 6.17
N PHE A 41 -6.36 11.22 5.66
CA PHE A 41 -6.72 11.05 4.25
C PHE A 41 -6.90 12.40 3.54
N ARG A 42 -6.27 13.45 4.07
CA ARG A 42 -6.12 14.72 3.36
C ARG A 42 -4.74 14.79 2.72
N PRO A 43 -4.63 15.26 1.47
CA PRO A 43 -3.33 15.50 0.86
C PRO A 43 -2.57 16.57 1.65
N ARG A 44 -1.25 16.42 1.75
CA ARG A 44 -0.40 17.43 2.38
C ARG A 44 -0.42 18.78 1.63
N VAL A 45 -0.60 18.70 0.31
CA VAL A 45 -0.53 19.84 -0.60
C VAL A 45 -1.94 20.26 -0.99
N HIS A 46 -2.15 21.57 -1.18
CA HIS A 46 -3.46 22.08 -1.58
C HIS A 46 -3.77 21.67 -3.02
N ALA A 47 -5.04 21.35 -3.29
CA ALA A 47 -5.51 20.87 -4.60
C ALA A 47 -5.24 21.82 -5.78
N THR A 48 -4.84 23.07 -5.51
CA THR A 48 -4.50 24.10 -6.51
C THR A 48 -3.01 24.17 -6.85
N SER A 49 -2.16 23.37 -6.21
CA SER A 49 -0.74 23.28 -6.56
C SER A 49 -0.54 22.51 -7.85
N ALA A 50 0.47 22.90 -8.65
CA ALA A 50 0.91 22.09 -9.76
C ALA A 50 1.42 20.73 -9.25
N TYR A 51 1.05 19.66 -9.94
CA TYR A 51 1.53 18.32 -9.64
C TYR A 51 3.05 18.22 -9.82
N SER A 52 3.71 17.50 -8.90
CA SER A 52 5.12 17.15 -8.98
C SER A 52 5.31 15.72 -8.49
N SER A 53 6.28 15.00 -9.07
CA SER A 53 6.62 13.63 -8.66
C SER A 53 7.35 13.54 -7.32
N SER A 54 7.91 14.65 -6.82
CA SER A 54 8.57 14.70 -5.52
C SER A 54 7.62 15.20 -4.43
N VAL A 55 7.63 14.53 -3.27
CA VAL A 55 6.85 14.91 -2.10
C VAL A 55 7.22 16.31 -1.61
N GLU A 56 8.49 16.69 -1.70
CA GLU A 56 8.97 18.02 -1.28
C GLU A 56 8.46 19.14 -2.21
N LEU A 57 8.21 18.80 -3.47
CA LEU A 57 7.86 19.74 -4.53
C LEU A 57 6.36 19.78 -4.83
N GLY A 58 5.54 19.00 -4.11
CA GLY A 58 4.09 19.10 -4.22
C GLY A 58 3.34 17.82 -4.56
N ARG A 59 3.95 16.62 -4.52
CA ARG A 59 3.20 15.35 -4.71
C ARG A 59 2.05 15.26 -3.68
N PRO A 60 0.79 15.04 -4.09
CA PRO A 60 -0.37 15.06 -3.20
C PRO A 60 -0.48 13.76 -2.38
N VAL A 61 0.53 13.46 -1.57
CA VAL A 61 0.53 12.28 -0.71
C VAL A 61 -0.30 12.53 0.55
N LEU A 62 -1.06 11.51 0.95
CA LEU A 62 -1.89 11.52 2.15
C LEU A 62 -1.03 11.59 3.41
N GLN A 63 -1.42 12.45 4.35
CA GLN A 63 -0.66 12.67 5.59
C GLN A 63 -0.46 11.39 6.40
N GLY A 64 -1.48 10.54 6.48
CA GLY A 64 -1.40 9.26 7.19
C GLY A 64 -0.33 8.36 6.57
N LEU A 65 -0.30 8.24 5.24
CA LEU A 65 0.61 7.35 4.54
C LEU A 65 2.06 7.85 4.58
N LEU A 66 2.28 9.17 4.58
CA LEU A 66 3.59 9.75 4.85
C LEU A 66 4.08 9.43 6.27
N ALA A 67 3.20 9.46 7.27
CA ALA A 67 3.57 9.08 8.63
C ALA A 67 3.92 7.58 8.72
N ILE A 68 3.18 6.72 8.01
CA ILE A 68 3.51 5.28 7.90
C ILE A 68 4.87 5.07 7.23
N ASP A 69 5.15 5.77 6.14
CA ASP A 69 6.45 5.73 5.44
C ASP A 69 7.62 6.07 6.38
N ILE A 70 7.46 7.10 7.21
CA ILE A 70 8.47 7.50 8.21
C ILE A 70 8.67 6.42 9.27
N ILE A 71 7.57 5.90 9.84
CA ILE A 71 7.63 4.83 10.85
C ILE A 71 8.29 3.57 10.28
N ALA A 72 7.92 3.17 9.06
CA ALA A 72 8.51 2.01 8.39
C ALA A 72 10.02 2.18 8.16
N LYS A 73 10.45 3.36 7.69
CA LYS A 73 11.88 3.70 7.52
C LYS A 73 12.65 3.64 8.84
N GLU A 74 12.06 4.11 9.93
CA GLU A 74 12.68 4.05 11.26
C GLU A 74 12.92 2.61 11.71
N VAL A 75 11.91 1.74 11.60
CA VAL A 75 12.00 0.32 11.94
C VAL A 75 12.98 -0.42 11.03
N LEU A 76 13.01 -0.09 9.73
CA LEU A 76 14.01 -0.64 8.81
C LEU A 76 15.43 -0.16 9.13
N GLY A 77 15.61 1.06 9.61
CA GLY A 77 16.90 1.52 10.11
C GLY A 77 17.44 0.64 11.25
N TRP A 78 16.55 0.03 12.04
CA TRP A 78 16.95 -0.88 13.12
C TRP A 78 17.37 -2.25 12.61
N VAL A 79 16.92 -2.67 11.43
CA VAL A 79 17.38 -3.91 10.79
C VAL A 79 18.90 -3.89 10.58
N GLN A 80 19.45 -2.73 10.19
CA GLN A 80 20.91 -2.55 10.06
C GLN A 80 21.65 -2.64 11.41
N LEU A 81 21.03 -2.14 12.49
CA LEU A 81 21.62 -2.10 13.82
C LEU A 81 21.49 -3.43 14.57
N MET A 82 20.45 -4.21 14.24
CA MET A 82 20.07 -5.45 14.93
C MET A 82 19.78 -6.56 13.90
N PRO A 83 20.80 -7.02 13.14
CA PRO A 83 20.61 -7.98 12.05
C PRO A 83 20.06 -9.33 12.52
N ASN A 84 20.33 -9.72 13.77
CA ASN A 84 19.80 -10.96 14.35
C ASN A 84 18.26 -10.98 14.46
N TYR A 85 17.62 -9.81 14.38
CA TYR A 85 16.17 -9.62 14.49
C TYR A 85 15.56 -9.04 13.20
N ALA A 86 16.33 -9.03 12.10
CA ALA A 86 15.91 -8.47 10.82
C ALA A 86 14.55 -9.00 10.36
N THR A 87 14.36 -10.31 10.41
CA THR A 87 13.10 -10.97 10.00
C THR A 87 11.91 -10.48 10.82
N GLU A 88 12.07 -10.32 12.12
CA GLU A 88 10.99 -9.86 13.01
C GLU A 88 10.65 -8.39 12.77
N LEU A 89 11.66 -7.54 12.59
CA LEU A 89 11.48 -6.12 12.29
C LEU A 89 10.83 -5.90 10.91
N VAL A 90 11.19 -6.69 9.90
CA VAL A 90 10.56 -6.66 8.58
C VAL A 90 9.08 -7.09 8.69
N GLU A 91 8.78 -8.08 9.53
CA GLU A 91 7.39 -8.50 9.78
C GLU A 91 6.56 -7.40 10.46
N TYR A 92 7.18 -6.59 11.33
CA TYR A 92 6.51 -5.43 11.91
C TYR A 92 6.14 -4.40 10.83
N VAL A 93 7.08 -4.09 9.93
CA VAL A 93 6.85 -3.18 8.80
C VAL A 93 5.74 -3.71 7.90
N ARG A 94 5.75 -5.01 7.58
CA ARG A 94 4.66 -5.67 6.84
C ARG A 94 3.32 -5.45 7.52
N THR A 95 3.23 -5.74 8.82
CA THR A 95 2.00 -5.57 9.61
C THR A 95 1.49 -4.11 9.56
N PHE A 96 2.40 -3.13 9.59
CA PHE A 96 2.03 -1.71 9.51
C PHE A 96 1.51 -1.32 8.13
N LEU A 97 2.15 -1.80 7.07
CA LEU A 97 1.74 -1.55 5.69
C LEU A 97 0.40 -2.23 5.37
N GLU A 98 0.19 -3.47 5.81
CA GLU A 98 -1.10 -4.15 5.67
C GLU A 98 -2.23 -3.37 6.35
N ARG A 99 -1.96 -2.85 7.55
CA ARG A 99 -2.93 -2.05 8.28
C ARG A 99 -3.26 -0.72 7.58
N ALA A 100 -2.25 -0.07 7.01
CA ALA A 100 -2.43 1.14 6.21
C ALA A 100 -3.23 0.86 4.93
N HIS A 101 -2.87 -0.20 4.21
CA HIS A 101 -3.54 -0.65 3.00
C HIS A 101 -5.03 -0.96 3.25
N GLU A 102 -5.35 -1.68 4.33
CA GLU A 102 -6.75 -1.97 4.69
C GLU A 102 -7.53 -0.67 4.97
N ARG A 103 -6.91 0.32 5.60
CA ARG A 103 -7.56 1.61 5.83
C ARG A 103 -7.76 2.40 4.53
N CYS A 104 -6.80 2.36 3.61
CA CYS A 104 -6.94 2.91 2.26
C CYS A 104 -8.10 2.25 1.51
N ARG A 105 -8.17 0.91 1.56
CA ARG A 105 -9.26 0.14 0.97
C ARG A 105 -10.60 0.61 1.53
N ALA A 106 -10.76 0.69 2.84
CA ALA A 106 -11.99 1.20 3.47
C ALA A 106 -12.34 2.62 2.97
N SER A 107 -11.35 3.53 2.91
CA SER A 107 -11.57 4.91 2.43
C SER A 107 -11.97 4.96 0.94
N TYR A 108 -11.39 4.10 0.11
CA TYR A 108 -11.76 3.96 -1.30
C TYR A 108 -13.21 3.48 -1.42
N MET A 109 -13.57 2.41 -0.71
CA MET A 109 -14.91 1.83 -0.72
C MET A 109 -15.97 2.84 -0.28
N GLU A 110 -15.71 3.63 0.76
CA GLU A 110 -16.59 4.72 1.22
C GLU A 110 -16.76 5.83 0.16
N ALA A 111 -15.71 6.14 -0.61
CA ALA A 111 -15.76 7.16 -1.66
C ALA A 111 -16.57 6.70 -2.88
N VAL A 112 -16.47 5.43 -3.26
CA VAL A 112 -17.15 4.87 -4.43
C VAL A 112 -18.49 4.20 -4.12
N LEU A 113 -18.90 4.11 -2.85
CA LEU A 113 -20.13 3.44 -2.45
C LEU A 113 -21.35 3.94 -3.24
N GLU A 114 -22.17 2.99 -3.71
CA GLU A 114 -23.38 3.25 -4.54
C GLU A 114 -23.07 3.93 -5.90
N LYS A 115 -21.80 4.02 -6.30
CA LYS A 115 -21.39 4.55 -7.60
C LYS A 115 -21.19 3.45 -8.61
N GLN A 116 -21.17 3.83 -9.89
CA GLN A 116 -20.96 2.88 -10.99
C GLN A 116 -19.68 2.08 -10.76
N SER A 117 -18.58 2.75 -10.41
CA SER A 117 -17.29 2.10 -10.10
C SER A 117 -17.38 1.01 -9.03
N TYR A 118 -18.18 1.22 -7.97
CA TYR A 118 -18.40 0.18 -6.95
C TYR A 118 -19.23 -0.99 -7.50
N ILE A 119 -20.29 -0.71 -8.25
CA ILE A 119 -21.14 -1.74 -8.86
C ILE A 119 -20.30 -2.62 -9.80
N LEU A 120 -19.38 -2.02 -10.57
CA LEU A 120 -18.48 -2.76 -11.46
C LEU A 120 -17.55 -3.70 -10.71
N LEU A 121 -16.99 -3.26 -9.58
CA LEU A 121 -16.13 -4.09 -8.75
C LEU A 121 -16.86 -5.27 -8.11
N SER A 122 -18.19 -5.21 -7.97
CA SER A 122 -19.01 -6.30 -7.42
C SER A 122 -19.49 -7.32 -8.45
N ARG A 123 -19.20 -7.10 -9.73
CA ARG A 123 -19.67 -7.94 -10.84
C ARG A 123 -18.69 -9.07 -11.13
N ASN A 124 -19.18 -10.31 -11.11
CA ASN A 124 -18.36 -11.52 -11.31
C ASN A 124 -17.74 -11.61 -12.70
N ASP A 125 -18.45 -11.14 -13.75
CA ASP A 125 -17.94 -11.13 -15.12
C ASP A 125 -16.77 -10.16 -15.26
N ILE A 126 -16.90 -8.94 -14.72
CA ILE A 126 -15.80 -7.98 -14.65
C ILE A 126 -14.64 -8.49 -13.80
N GLU A 127 -14.92 -9.06 -12.62
CA GLU A 127 -13.88 -9.64 -11.77
C GLU A 127 -13.12 -10.75 -12.50
N SER A 128 -13.83 -11.61 -13.24
CA SER A 128 -13.22 -12.70 -14.00
C SER A 128 -12.30 -12.17 -15.11
N LEU A 129 -12.72 -11.13 -15.84
CA LEU A 129 -11.90 -10.50 -16.88
C LEU A 129 -10.71 -9.75 -16.29
N MET A 130 -10.90 -9.02 -15.19
CA MET A 130 -9.81 -8.36 -14.46
C MET A 130 -8.77 -9.36 -13.94
N ARG A 131 -9.16 -10.60 -13.62
CA ARG A 131 -8.21 -11.64 -13.22
C ARG A 131 -7.34 -12.12 -14.38
N LEU A 132 -7.89 -12.15 -15.59
CA LEU A 132 -7.21 -12.55 -16.83
C LEU A 132 -6.36 -11.41 -17.43
N GLU A 133 -6.52 -10.20 -16.93
CA GLU A 133 -5.81 -9.02 -17.40
C GLU A 133 -4.29 -9.16 -17.15
N PRO A 134 -3.42 -8.84 -18.13
CA PRO A 134 -1.98 -9.09 -18.04
C PRO A 134 -1.29 -8.37 -16.89
N ALA A 135 -1.73 -7.17 -16.51
CA ALA A 135 -1.15 -6.47 -15.37
C ALA A 135 -1.48 -7.19 -14.06
N ASN A 136 -2.71 -7.71 -13.91
CA ASN A 136 -3.05 -8.55 -12.76
C ASN A 136 -2.24 -9.86 -12.71
N ILE A 137 -2.04 -10.55 -13.84
CA ILE A 137 -1.18 -11.74 -13.90
C ILE A 137 0.25 -11.41 -13.47
N SER A 138 0.78 -10.27 -13.94
CA SER A 138 2.11 -9.79 -13.60
C SER A 138 2.25 -9.50 -12.10
N LEU A 139 1.21 -8.95 -11.47
CA LEU A 139 1.17 -8.73 -10.03
C LEU A 139 1.19 -10.06 -9.24
N GLN A 140 0.41 -11.05 -9.66
CA GLN A 140 0.35 -12.36 -8.99
C GLN A 140 1.68 -13.12 -9.11
N ASN A 141 2.27 -13.12 -10.30
CA ASN A 141 3.53 -13.81 -10.60
C ASN A 141 4.76 -13.14 -9.96
N SER A 142 4.65 -11.89 -9.48
CA SER A 142 5.71 -11.25 -8.68
C SER A 142 5.99 -11.97 -7.35
N THR A 143 5.05 -12.82 -6.90
CA THR A 143 5.13 -13.57 -5.64
C THR A 143 5.76 -14.96 -5.79
N GLY A 144 6.04 -15.41 -7.02
CA GLY A 144 6.67 -16.70 -7.29
C GLY A 144 6.48 -17.13 -8.74
N GLU A 145 7.60 -17.42 -9.40
CA GLU A 145 7.72 -18.08 -10.71
C GLU A 145 7.36 -17.24 -11.94
N HIS A 146 8.39 -16.95 -12.71
CA HIS A 146 8.36 -16.19 -13.96
C HIS A 146 8.04 -17.15 -15.12
N ASP A 147 6.78 -17.54 -15.26
CA ASP A 147 6.32 -18.21 -16.48
C ASP A 147 5.77 -17.16 -17.46
N ASN A 148 6.63 -16.80 -18.41
CA ASN A 148 6.23 -16.16 -19.65
C ASN A 148 5.26 -17.11 -20.37
N ASN A 149 4.00 -16.70 -20.53
CA ASN A 149 3.15 -17.04 -21.69
C ASN A 149 1.76 -16.38 -21.58
N ALA A 150 1.69 -15.05 -21.48
CA ALA A 150 0.50 -14.35 -21.96
C ALA A 150 0.70 -14.08 -23.45
N THR A 151 0.07 -14.87 -24.30
CA THR A 151 0.10 -14.63 -25.75
C THR A 151 -0.56 -13.28 -25.99
N GLY A 152 0.11 -12.33 -26.64
CA GLY A 152 -0.44 -10.96 -26.82
C GLY A 152 -1.83 -10.92 -27.49
N ALA A 153 -2.26 -11.99 -28.15
CA ALA A 153 -3.61 -12.14 -28.69
C ALA A 153 -4.69 -12.32 -27.60
N GLU A 154 -4.41 -13.08 -26.53
CA GLU A 154 -5.36 -13.33 -25.43
C GLU A 154 -5.56 -12.06 -24.58
N ALA A 155 -4.49 -11.28 -24.38
CA ALA A 155 -4.56 -9.99 -23.70
C ALA A 155 -5.48 -9.00 -24.42
N VAL A 156 -5.40 -8.95 -25.75
CA VAL A 156 -6.22 -8.09 -26.59
C VAL A 156 -7.68 -8.55 -26.57
N GLU A 157 -7.94 -9.86 -26.56
CA GLU A 157 -9.29 -10.40 -26.48
C GLU A 157 -9.98 -10.04 -25.15
N VAL A 158 -9.27 -10.15 -24.02
CA VAL A 158 -9.80 -9.74 -22.70
C VAL A 158 -10.10 -8.25 -22.65
N GLU A 159 -9.24 -7.39 -23.24
CA GLU A 159 -9.47 -5.95 -23.30
C GLU A 159 -10.69 -5.58 -24.15
N ILE A 160 -10.90 -6.27 -25.29
CA ILE A 160 -12.07 -6.09 -26.15
C ILE A 160 -13.35 -6.50 -25.40
N GLU A 161 -13.37 -7.68 -24.78
CA GLU A 161 -14.54 -8.18 -24.05
C GLU A 161 -14.91 -7.25 -22.88
N LEU A 162 -13.90 -6.76 -22.16
CA LEU A 162 -14.11 -5.80 -21.08
C LEU A 162 -14.64 -4.47 -21.62
N SER A 163 -14.13 -3.99 -22.75
CA SER A 163 -14.60 -2.77 -23.42
C SER A 163 -16.05 -2.89 -23.90
N ASP A 164 -16.41 -3.99 -24.54
CA ASP A 164 -17.78 -4.26 -25.01
C ASP A 164 -18.75 -4.28 -23.82
N LEU A 165 -18.38 -4.96 -22.73
CA LEU A 165 -19.16 -4.98 -21.50
C LEU A 165 -19.34 -3.59 -20.89
N LEU A 166 -18.32 -2.73 -20.95
CA LEU A 166 -18.39 -1.35 -20.48
C LEU A 166 -19.31 -0.49 -21.36
N LEU A 167 -19.25 -0.68 -22.68
CA LEU A 167 -20.08 0.05 -23.64
C LEU A 167 -21.56 -0.32 -23.53
N ASP A 168 -21.88 -1.60 -23.29
CA ASP A 168 -23.25 -2.08 -23.09
C ASP A 168 -23.93 -1.48 -21.84
N MET A 169 -23.16 -0.97 -20.89
CA MET A 169 -23.69 -0.29 -19.71
C MET A 169 -23.98 1.19 -19.92
N CYS A 170 -23.66 1.74 -21.09
CA CYS A 170 -24.02 3.11 -21.40
C CYS A 170 -25.52 3.22 -21.73
N PRO A 171 -26.20 4.32 -21.33
CA PRO A 171 -25.66 5.48 -20.62
C PRO A 171 -25.53 5.27 -19.11
N ILE A 172 -24.46 5.79 -18.51
CA ILE A 172 -24.27 5.80 -17.05
C ILE A 172 -25.27 6.80 -16.44
N LYS A 173 -26.08 6.34 -15.49
CA LYS A 173 -27.03 7.20 -14.79
C LYS A 173 -26.31 8.25 -13.96
N GLN A 174 -26.86 9.46 -13.91
CA GLN A 174 -26.22 10.57 -13.22
C GLN A 174 -26.02 10.27 -11.73
N GLU A 175 -26.98 9.65 -11.05
CA GLU A 175 -26.86 9.27 -9.63
C GLU A 175 -25.65 8.37 -9.33
N ASN A 176 -25.20 7.58 -10.31
CA ASN A 176 -24.08 6.66 -10.18
C ASN A 176 -22.72 7.33 -10.39
N LEU A 177 -22.67 8.62 -10.73
CA LEU A 177 -21.42 9.37 -10.88
C LEU A 177 -20.95 9.99 -9.55
N ILE A 178 -19.63 10.15 -9.42
CA ILE A 178 -19.01 10.86 -8.31
C ILE A 178 -19.09 12.36 -8.63
N HIS A 179 -19.89 13.10 -7.85
CA HIS A 179 -20.08 14.55 -8.00
C HIS A 179 -19.29 15.37 -6.98
N ASP A 180 -18.77 14.72 -5.94
CA ASP A 180 -18.07 15.37 -4.85
C ASP A 180 -16.59 15.51 -5.20
N ASP A 181 -16.15 16.75 -5.44
CA ASP A 181 -14.76 17.09 -5.73
C ASP A 181 -13.80 16.59 -4.64
N GLN A 182 -14.23 16.56 -3.38
CA GLN A 182 -13.38 16.07 -2.28
C GLN A 182 -13.15 14.57 -2.40
N LYS A 183 -14.15 13.80 -2.84
CA LYS A 183 -14.01 12.36 -3.11
C LYS A 183 -13.12 12.11 -4.31
N LEU A 184 -13.20 12.93 -5.35
CA LEU A 184 -12.31 12.84 -6.51
C LEU A 184 -10.85 13.14 -6.12
N ILE A 185 -10.63 14.22 -5.38
CA ILE A 185 -9.29 14.57 -4.85
C ILE A 185 -8.76 13.43 -3.97
N LEU A 186 -9.59 12.88 -3.08
CA LEU A 186 -9.21 11.74 -2.23
C LEU A 186 -8.79 10.54 -3.08
N LEU A 187 -9.59 10.15 -4.08
CA LEU A 187 -9.29 8.99 -4.92
C LEU A 187 -7.98 9.17 -5.70
N ALA A 188 -7.77 10.34 -6.30
CA ALA A 188 -6.51 10.67 -6.98
C ALA A 188 -5.32 10.62 -6.02
N SER A 189 -5.47 11.23 -4.85
CA SER A 189 -4.40 11.29 -3.85
C SER A 189 -4.11 9.92 -3.23
N LEU A 190 -5.12 9.06 -3.10
CA LEU A 190 -4.98 7.70 -2.61
C LEU A 190 -4.18 6.85 -3.61
N SER A 191 -4.48 6.99 -4.91
CA SER A 191 -3.70 6.39 -5.99
C SER A 191 -2.23 6.81 -5.93
N ASP A 192 -1.97 8.12 -5.95
CA ASP A 192 -0.61 8.68 -5.89
C ASP A 192 0.15 8.26 -4.62
N SER A 193 -0.54 8.14 -3.49
CA SER A 193 0.08 7.78 -2.22
C SER A 193 0.45 6.31 -2.15
N LEU A 194 -0.34 5.42 -2.76
CA LEU A 194 -0.02 4.00 -2.85
C LEU A 194 1.15 3.76 -3.79
N GLU A 195 1.20 4.47 -4.92
CA GLU A 195 2.36 4.46 -5.82
C GLU A 195 3.61 4.98 -5.11
N TYR A 196 3.53 6.11 -4.41
CA TYR A 196 4.64 6.64 -3.62
C TYR A 196 5.15 5.62 -2.58
N LEU A 197 4.23 4.95 -1.86
CA LEU A 197 4.63 3.94 -0.88
C LEU A 197 5.27 2.73 -1.56
N ALA A 198 4.77 2.28 -2.71
CA ALA A 198 5.39 1.20 -3.48
C ALA A 198 6.81 1.55 -3.92
N ASP A 199 7.02 2.75 -4.47
CA ASP A 199 8.33 3.28 -4.84
C ASP A 199 9.29 3.32 -3.62
N SER A 200 8.77 3.77 -2.48
CA SER A 200 9.54 3.84 -1.22
C SER A 200 9.95 2.44 -0.76
N VAL A 201 9.03 1.47 -0.77
CA VAL A 201 9.30 0.07 -0.41
C VAL A 201 10.34 -0.55 -1.34
N GLU A 202 10.23 -0.34 -2.65
CA GLU A 202 11.21 -0.84 -3.62
C GLU A 202 12.60 -0.22 -3.38
N SER A 203 12.65 1.08 -3.09
CA SER A 203 13.89 1.77 -2.72
C SER A 203 14.51 1.17 -1.45
N TRP A 204 13.71 0.80 -0.45
CA TRP A 204 14.21 0.10 0.73
C TRP A 204 14.79 -1.25 0.38
N LEU A 205 14.11 -2.07 -0.43
CA LEU A 205 14.61 -3.38 -0.83
C LEU A 205 15.96 -3.30 -1.55
N LYS A 206 16.19 -2.25 -2.35
CA LYS A 206 17.48 -1.99 -3.02
C LYS A 206 18.59 -1.60 -2.05
N LEU A 207 18.26 -0.86 -0.99
CA LEU A 207 19.23 -0.39 0.02
C LEU A 207 19.55 -1.45 1.08
N TYR A 208 18.65 -2.42 1.28
CA TYR A 208 18.76 -3.47 2.29
C TYR A 208 18.54 -4.85 1.62
N PRO A 209 19.43 -5.31 0.73
CA PRO A 209 19.29 -6.62 0.14
C PRO A 209 19.34 -7.67 1.26
N ALA A 210 18.29 -8.48 1.37
CA ALA A 210 18.27 -9.62 2.29
C ALA A 210 19.48 -10.52 1.98
N GLY A 211 20.43 -10.56 2.91
CA GLY A 211 21.60 -11.45 2.86
C GLY A 211 21.23 -12.88 3.19
#